data_AF-A0A2V7H7M3-F1
#
_entry.id   AF-A0A2V7H7M3-F1
#
_cell.length_a   1.000
_cell.length_b   1.000
_cell.length_c   1.000
_cell.angle_alpha   90.00
_cell.angle_beta   90.00
_cell.angle_gamma   90.00
#
_symmetry.space_group_name_H-M   'P 1'
#
loop_
_entity.id
_entity.type
_entity.pdbx_description
1 polymer ?
#
loop_
_entity_poly.entity_id
_entity_poly.type
_entity_poly.pdbx_seq_one_letter_code
_entity_poly.pdbx_strand_id
1 'polypeptide(L)' 'QIFGGYGYTREFPVERYMRDAKIMQIYEGTNQIQRVVIAKELLE' A
#
# COMPACT_ATOMS: atom_id res chain seq x y z
N GLN A 1 -10.76 7.09 -7.23
CA GLN A 1 -11.49 7.68 -6.08
C GLN A 1 -12.99 7.56 -6.36
N ILE A 2 -13.55 6.36 -6.19
CA ILE A 2 -14.98 6.09 -6.47
C ILE A 2 -15.89 6.82 -5.47
N PHE A 3 -15.39 7.05 -4.25
CA PHE A 3 -16.12 7.70 -3.16
C PHE A 3 -16.10 9.25 -3.23
N GLY A 4 -15.54 9.87 -4.27
CA GLY A 4 -15.51 11.34 -4.43
C GLY A 4 -14.98 12.06 -3.17
N GLY A 5 -15.64 13.15 -2.77
CA GLY A 5 -15.32 13.90 -1.54
C GLY A 5 -15.51 13.12 -0.24
N TYR A 6 -16.44 12.16 -0.23
CA TYR A 6 -16.70 11.28 0.93
C TYR A 6 -15.55 10.32 1.23
N GLY A 7 -14.68 10.07 0.26
CA GLY A 7 -13.45 9.29 0.46
C GLY A 7 -12.33 10.03 1.18
N TYR A 8 -12.49 11.33 1.45
CA TYR A 8 -11.49 12.18 2.11
C TYR A 8 -11.93 12.68 3.49
N THR A 9 -13.22 12.58 3.79
CA THR A 9 -13.79 12.88 5.10
C THR A 9 -13.58 11.74 6.08
N ARG A 10 -13.35 12.05 7.36
CA ARG A 10 -13.20 11.05 8.44
C ARG A 10 -14.51 10.38 8.85
N GLU A 11 -15.62 10.74 8.23
CA GLU A 11 -16.94 10.16 8.51
C GLU A 11 -17.11 8.75 7.92
N PHE A 12 -16.39 8.43 6.84
CA PHE A 12 -16.48 7.13 6.17
C PHE A 12 -15.14 6.42 6.24
N PRO A 13 -15.06 5.14 6.63
CA PRO A 13 -13.81 4.44 7.01
C PRO A 13 -12.82 4.19 5.86
N VAL A 14 -13.17 4.58 4.64
CA VAL A 14 -12.39 4.36 3.41
C VAL A 14 -11.09 5.16 3.38
N GLU A 15 -11.07 6.32 4.02
CA GLU A 15 -9.88 7.16 4.18
C GLU A 15 -8.85 6.50 5.13
N ARG A 16 -9.32 5.80 6.17
CA ARG A 16 -8.52 5.04 7.13
C ARG A 16 -7.93 3.82 6.47
N TYR A 17 -8.74 3.05 5.74
CA TYR A 17 -8.24 1.91 4.99
C TYR A 17 -7.17 2.30 3.96
N MET A 18 -7.33 3.46 3.30
CA MET A 18 -6.31 3.96 2.39
C MET A 18 -5.00 4.32 3.11
N ARG A 19 -5.06 4.89 4.32
CA ARG A 19 -3.88 5.17 5.15
C ARG A 19 -3.20 3.88 5.62
N ASP A 20 -3.97 2.94 6.13
CA ASP A 20 -3.46 1.67 6.65
C ASP A 20 -2.85 0.82 5.52
N ALA A 21 -3.46 0.81 4.34
CA ALA A 21 -2.89 0.12 3.17
C ALA A 21 -1.51 0.67 2.75
N LYS A 22 -1.20 1.94 3.06
CA LYS A 22 0.09 2.53 2.70
C LYS A 22 1.24 1.98 3.54
N ILE A 23 1.01 1.61 4.80
CA ILE A 23 2.04 1.06 5.69
C ILE A 23 2.53 -0.32 5.20
N MET A 24 1.65 -1.10 4.57
CA MET A 24 1.96 -2.43 4.03
C MET A 24 3.04 -2.40 2.95
N GLN A 25 3.28 -1.24 2.32
CA GLN A 25 4.31 -1.08 1.29
C GLN A 25 5.70 -0.81 1.86
N ILE A 26 5.82 -0.61 3.17
CA ILE A 26 7.03 -0.15 3.85
C ILE A 26 7.44 -1.14 4.94
N TYR A 27 6.48 -1.58 5.74
CA TYR A 27 6.70 -2.52 6.82
C TYR A 27 6.98 -3.94 6.28
N GLU A 28 7.81 -4.71 6.98
CA GLU A 28 8.24 -6.07 6.58
C GLU A 28 8.92 -6.17 5.19
N GLY A 29 9.59 -5.08 4.81
CA GLY A 29 10.33 -4.99 3.56
C GLY A 29 9.60 -4.11 2.57
N THR A 30 10.26 -3.03 2.17
CA THR A 30 9.69 -2.10 1.20
C THR A 30 9.43 -2.79 -0.14
N ASN A 31 8.47 -2.30 -0.91
CA ASN A 31 8.20 -2.80 -2.26
C ASN A 31 9.45 -2.87 -3.15
N GLN A 32 10.42 -1.97 -2.94
CA GLN A 32 11.69 -1.97 -3.66
C GLN A 32 12.55 -3.18 -3.29
N ILE A 33 12.66 -3.50 -2.00
CA ILE A 33 13.40 -4.68 -1.53
C ILE A 33 12.72 -5.96 -2.00
N GLN A 34 11.39 -6.04 -1.91
CA GLN A 34 10.62 -7.18 -2.41
C GLN A 34 10.89 -7.44 -3.90
N ARG A 35 10.93 -6.38 -4.72
CA ARG A 35 11.30 -6.49 -6.15
C ARG A 35 12.72 -7.00 -6.36
N VAL A 36 13.68 -6.59 -5.53
CA VAL A 36 15.07 -7.07 -5.61
C VAL A 36 15.16 -8.55 -5.25
N VAL A 37 14.44 -8.99 -4.21
CA VAL A 37 14.40 -10.41 -3.82
C VAL A 37 13.80 -11.26 -4.93
N ILE A 38 12.63 -10.87 -5.45
CA ILE A 38 11.99 -11.56 -6.58
C ILE A 38 12.90 -11.59 -7.81
N ALA A 39 13.58 -10.48 -8.14
CA ALA A 39 14.49 -10.42 -9.27
C ALA A 39 15.71 -11.35 -9.09
N LYS A 40 16.20 -11.53 -7.86
CA LYS A 40 17.27 -12.50 -7.56
C LYS A 40 16.77 -13.93 -7.73
N GLU A 41 15.61 -14.27 -7.17
CA GLU A 41 15.02 -15.61 -7.30
C GLU A 41 14.68 -16.00 -8.74
N LEU A 42 14.41 -15.03 -9.62
CA LEU A 42 14.12 -15.29 -11.04
C LEU A 42 15.36 -15.39 -11.94
N LEU A 43 16.52 -14.88 -11.48
CA LEU A 43 17.77 -14.84 -12.25
C LEU A 43 18.77 -15.92 -11.83
N GLU A 44 18.48 -16.65 -10.75
CA GLU A 44 19.11 -17.93 -10.39
C GLU A 44 18.41 -19.11 -11.12
#